data_AF-A0A7K0ZPH4-F1
#
_entry.id   AF-A0A7K0ZPH4-F1
#
_cell.length_a   1.000
_cell.length_b   1.000
_cell.length_c   1.000
_cell.angle_alpha   90.00
_cell.angle_beta   90.00
_cell.angle_gamma   90.00
#
_symmetry.space_group_name_H-M   'P 1'
#
loop_
_entity.id
_entity.type
_entity.pdbx_description
1 polymer ?
#
loop_
_entity_poly.entity_id
_entity_poly.type
_entity_poly.pdbx_seq_one_letter_code
_entity_poly.pdbx_strand_id
1 'polypeptide(L)'
;PDIVFEHPGRSTFAASMYVVKRGGTVVTCAATSGFMLEFDNRHFWMRLKKLVGSHFANYKEAYEANRLISKGMIHPVMSQVFTLEQTGEAAYQVHNNMHEGKLGVLCLAPEEGLGVDDHELRAKVADKLNWFRR
;
A
#
# COMPACT_ATOMS: atom_id res chain seq x y z
N PRO A 1 14.18 -4.94 12.59
CA PRO A 1 14.21 -4.11 11.36
C PRO A 1 14.53 -2.65 11.69
N ASP A 2 15.11 -1.89 10.76
CA ASP A 2 15.33 -0.45 10.88
C ASP A 2 14.03 0.35 10.96
N ILE A 3 13.08 -0.04 10.12
CA ILE A 3 11.77 0.58 9.98
C ILE A 3 10.71 -0.53 10.06
N VAL A 4 9.60 -0.25 10.74
CA VAL A 4 8.36 -1.03 10.61
C VAL A 4 7.32 -0.13 9.94
N PHE A 5 6.73 -0.61 8.85
CA PHE A 5 5.65 0.06 8.13
C PHE A 5 4.31 -0.40 8.72
N GLU A 6 3.74 0.41 9.60
CA GLU A 6 2.54 0.10 10.37
C GLU A 6 1.28 0.69 9.72
N HIS A 7 0.21 -0.10 9.73
CA HIS A 7 -1.11 0.29 9.26
C HIS A 7 -2.22 -0.63 9.83
N PRO A 8 -1.98 -1.90 10.24
CA PRO A 8 -3.03 -2.69 10.86
C PRO A 8 -3.48 -2.14 12.22
N GLY A 9 -2.60 -1.49 13.01
CA GLY A 9 -3.00 -0.85 14.27
C GLY A 9 -3.10 -1.80 15.46
N ARG A 10 -4.20 -1.77 16.22
CA ARG A 10 -4.35 -2.43 17.54
C ARG A 10 -3.79 -3.85 17.62
N SER A 11 -4.03 -4.71 16.62
CA SER A 11 -3.62 -6.11 16.65
C SER A 11 -2.11 -6.34 16.48
N THR A 12 -1.36 -5.41 15.89
CA THR A 12 0.06 -5.58 15.55
C THR A 12 0.98 -4.57 16.22
N PHE A 13 0.46 -3.43 16.66
CA PHE A 13 1.28 -2.28 17.07
C PHE A 13 2.26 -2.58 18.21
N ALA A 14 1.86 -3.38 19.20
CA ALA A 14 2.73 -3.80 20.29
C ALA A 14 3.92 -4.63 19.79
N ALA A 15 3.67 -5.57 18.86
CA ALA A 15 4.72 -6.38 18.24
C ALA A 15 5.66 -5.50 17.40
N SER A 16 5.11 -4.58 16.60
CA SER A 16 5.87 -3.60 15.82
C SER A 16 6.80 -2.76 16.68
N MET A 17 6.28 -2.22 17.80
CA MET A 17 7.09 -1.47 18.76
C MET A 17 8.08 -2.35 19.51
N TYR A 18 7.83 -3.65 19.70
CA TYR A 18 8.78 -4.57 20.31
C TYR A 18 9.97 -4.88 19.39
N VAL A 19 9.69 -5.31 18.14
CA VAL A 19 10.70 -5.87 17.21
C VAL A 19 11.54 -4.83 16.47
N VAL A 20 11.07 -3.59 16.31
CA VAL A 20 11.88 -2.55 15.67
C VAL A 20 13.20 -2.37 16.44
N LYS A 21 14.31 -2.15 15.72
CA LYS A 21 15.64 -2.09 16.35
C LYS A 21 15.77 -0.92 17.34
N ARG A 22 16.83 -0.93 18.17
CA ARG A 22 17.21 0.24 18.96
C ARG A 22 17.49 1.43 18.03
N GLY A 23 16.91 2.58 18.31
CA GLY A 23 16.99 3.77 17.45
C GLY A 23 16.14 3.71 16.17
N GLY A 24 15.41 2.62 15.92
CA GLY A 24 14.59 2.44 14.72
C GLY A 24 13.25 3.18 14.79
N THR A 25 12.54 3.17 13.67
CA THR A 25 11.29 3.93 13.49
C THR A 25 10.11 3.01 13.21
N VAL A 26 9.03 3.17 13.96
CA VAL A 26 7.70 2.71 13.55
C VAL A 26 7.03 3.90 12.86
N VAL A 27 6.71 3.76 11.57
CA VAL A 27 5.90 4.75 10.84
C VAL A 27 4.50 4.20 10.69
N THR A 28 3.48 4.99 11.04
CA THR A 28 2.07 4.57 10.98
C THR A 28 1.22 5.58 10.20
N CYS A 29 0.31 5.06 9.36
CA CYS A 29 -0.64 5.88 8.60
C CYS A 29 -2.11 5.45 8.72
N ALA A 30 -2.38 4.34 9.40
CA ALA A 30 -3.73 3.80 9.59
C ALA A 30 -3.80 2.88 10.82
N ALA A 31 -5.00 2.37 11.10
CA ALA A 31 -5.25 1.45 12.19
C ALA A 31 -6.45 0.52 11.90
N THR A 32 -6.32 -0.32 10.86
CA THR A 32 -7.41 -1.19 10.34
C THR A 32 -8.12 -2.02 11.40
N SER A 33 -7.39 -2.58 12.36
CA SER A 33 -7.91 -3.44 13.44
C SER A 33 -8.35 -2.69 14.70
N GLY A 34 -8.20 -1.36 14.72
CA GLY A 34 -8.59 -0.49 15.83
C GLY A 34 -7.57 0.60 16.11
N PHE A 35 -8.05 1.82 16.39
CA PHE A 35 -7.25 3.03 16.57
C PHE A 35 -6.73 3.26 18.00
N MET A 36 -7.26 2.53 19.00
CA MET A 36 -6.71 2.56 20.35
C MET A 36 -5.49 1.64 20.42
N LEU A 37 -4.31 2.26 20.45
CA LEU A 37 -3.03 1.57 20.45
C LEU A 37 -2.51 1.39 21.87
N GLU A 38 -2.11 0.18 22.20
CA GLU A 38 -1.47 -0.18 23.47
C GLU A 38 -0.14 -0.87 23.16
N PHE A 39 0.92 -0.47 23.87
CA PHE A 39 2.24 -1.09 23.75
C PHE A 39 3.05 -0.86 25.02
N ASP A 40 4.05 -1.71 25.22
CA ASP A 40 4.97 -1.56 26.33
C ASP A 40 5.98 -0.43 26.08
N ASN A 41 5.76 0.70 26.74
CA ASN A 41 6.56 1.91 26.59
C ASN A 41 8.05 1.72 26.97
N ARG A 42 8.38 0.69 27.74
CA ARG A 42 9.78 0.32 28.07
C ARG A 42 10.60 0.03 26.83
N HIS A 43 10.00 -0.67 25.85
CA HIS A 43 10.68 -0.96 24.59
C HIS A 43 10.90 0.28 23.75
N PHE A 44 10.04 1.30 23.89
CA PHE A 44 10.15 2.57 23.20
C PHE A 44 11.26 3.44 23.79
N TRP A 45 11.17 3.83 25.07
CA TRP A 45 12.11 4.80 25.65
C TRP A 45 13.51 4.21 25.88
N MET A 46 13.63 2.98 26.41
CA MET A 46 14.95 2.41 26.73
C MET A 46 15.76 2.09 25.48
N ARG A 47 15.07 1.85 24.36
CA ARG A 47 15.71 1.58 23.07
C ARG A 47 15.66 2.78 22.12
N LEU A 48 15.33 3.98 22.62
CA LEU A 48 15.43 5.24 21.88
C LEU A 48 14.71 5.20 20.52
N LYS A 49 13.56 4.54 20.46
CA LYS A 49 12.80 4.32 19.21
C LYS A 49 12.04 5.59 18.83
N LYS A 50 11.60 5.65 17.58
CA LYS A 50 10.75 6.73 17.06
C LYS A 50 9.39 6.18 16.65
N LEU A 51 8.34 6.96 16.92
CA LEU A 51 7.00 6.74 16.43
C LEU A 51 6.62 7.95 15.57
N VAL A 52 6.38 7.72 14.28
CA VAL A 52 6.09 8.79 13.31
C VAL A 52 4.71 8.55 12.71
N GLY A 53 3.81 9.51 12.91
CA GLY A 53 2.56 9.57 12.18
C GLY A 53 2.79 10.10 10.76
N SER A 54 2.15 9.49 9.79
CA SER A 54 2.13 9.94 8.40
C SER A 54 0.69 9.89 7.89
N HIS A 55 0.29 10.84 7.05
CA HIS A 55 -1.04 10.85 6.48
C HIS A 55 -0.98 11.29 5.02
N PHE A 56 -1.39 10.37 4.14
CA PHE A 56 -1.37 10.57 2.69
C PHE A 56 0.01 11.05 2.20
N ALA A 57 0.02 12.00 1.27
CA ALA A 57 1.21 12.62 0.71
C ALA A 57 0.88 14.07 0.33
N ASN A 58 1.85 14.96 0.45
CA ASN A 58 1.73 16.26 -0.21
C ASN A 58 1.92 16.13 -1.73
N TYR A 59 1.62 17.20 -2.47
CA TYR A 59 1.62 17.13 -3.93
C TYR A 59 3.00 16.83 -4.52
N LYS A 60 4.09 17.30 -3.88
CA LYS A 60 5.46 17.00 -4.33
C LYS A 60 5.77 15.52 -4.17
N GLU A 61 5.42 14.92 -3.04
CA GLU A 61 5.60 13.48 -2.79
C GLU A 61 4.77 12.63 -3.76
N ALA A 62 3.52 13.01 -4.01
CA ALA A 62 2.66 12.35 -4.99
C ALA A 62 3.27 12.41 -6.40
N TYR A 63 3.81 13.57 -6.80
CA TYR A 63 4.52 13.72 -8.07
C TYR A 63 5.74 12.81 -8.17
N GLU A 64 6.60 12.76 -7.14
CA GLU A 64 7.79 11.91 -7.16
C GLU A 64 7.43 10.42 -7.18
N ALA A 65 6.40 10.00 -6.44
CA ALA A 65 5.89 8.63 -6.48
C ALA A 65 5.41 8.26 -7.90
N ASN A 66 4.60 9.13 -8.53
CA ASN A 66 4.15 8.92 -9.90
C ASN A 66 5.32 8.90 -10.89
N ARG A 67 6.30 9.78 -10.72
CA ARG A 67 7.50 9.84 -11.55
C ARG A 67 8.32 8.55 -11.49
N LEU A 68 8.41 7.89 -10.34
CA LEU A 68 9.05 6.57 -10.23
C LEU A 68 8.27 5.48 -10.98
N ILE A 69 6.93 5.56 -11.01
CA ILE A 69 6.08 4.67 -11.81
C ILE A 69 6.31 4.92 -13.30
N SER A 70 6.30 6.19 -13.75
CA SER A 70 6.55 6.55 -15.16
C SER A 70 7.94 6.12 -15.65
N LYS A 71 8.91 5.98 -14.74
CA LYS A 71 10.26 5.45 -15.05
C LYS A 71 10.35 3.92 -15.04
N GLY A 72 9.25 3.22 -14.77
CA GLY A 72 9.24 1.76 -14.63
C GLY A 72 10.00 1.24 -13.41
N MET A 73 10.18 2.05 -12.37
CA MET A 73 10.86 1.64 -11.12
C MET A 73 9.90 1.11 -10.06
N ILE A 74 8.65 1.60 -10.09
CA ILE A 74 7.54 1.11 -9.25
C ILE A 74 6.45 0.62 -10.21
N HIS A 75 5.85 -0.52 -9.88
CA HIS A 75 4.86 -1.18 -10.74
C HIS A 75 3.48 -1.20 -10.07
N PRO A 76 2.38 -1.04 -10.83
CA PRO A 76 1.06 -1.30 -10.31
C PRO A 76 0.93 -2.76 -9.87
N VAL A 77 0.13 -2.98 -8.82
CA VAL A 77 -0.17 -4.32 -8.26
C VAL A 77 -1.68 -4.54 -8.36
N MET A 78 -2.17 -4.69 -9.59
CA MET A 78 -3.59 -4.85 -9.91
C MET A 78 -3.93 -6.34 -9.96
N SER A 79 -4.99 -6.74 -9.25
CA SER A 79 -5.42 -8.14 -9.17
C SER A 79 -6.58 -8.44 -10.09
N GLN A 80 -7.64 -7.66 -10.03
CA GLN A 80 -8.84 -7.85 -10.83
C GLN A 80 -9.42 -6.49 -11.22
N VAL A 81 -10.14 -6.45 -12.34
CA VAL A 81 -10.85 -5.28 -12.83
C VAL A 81 -12.34 -5.61 -12.93
N PHE A 82 -13.16 -4.64 -12.54
CA PHE A 82 -14.62 -4.71 -12.54
C PHE A 82 -15.18 -3.64 -13.48
N THR A 83 -16.42 -3.80 -13.95
CA THR A 83 -17.13 -2.70 -14.63
C THR A 83 -17.65 -1.69 -13.61
N LEU A 84 -18.06 -0.50 -14.08
CA LEU A 84 -18.62 0.54 -13.21
C LEU A 84 -19.85 0.05 -12.44
N GLU A 85 -20.71 -0.75 -13.07
CA GLU A 85 -21.90 -1.36 -12.48
C GLU A 85 -21.56 -2.33 -11.34
N GLN A 86 -20.36 -2.91 -11.37
CA GLN A 86 -19.86 -3.87 -10.38
C GLN A 86 -19.07 -3.22 -9.24
N THR A 87 -19.05 -1.89 -9.12
CA THR A 87 -18.30 -1.18 -8.07
C THR A 87 -18.68 -1.65 -6.66
N GLY A 88 -19.95 -1.98 -6.42
CA GLY A 88 -20.40 -2.53 -5.13
C GLY A 88 -19.76 -3.86 -4.78
N GLU A 89 -19.60 -4.75 -5.78
CA GLU A 89 -18.94 -6.04 -5.61
C GLU A 89 -17.43 -5.84 -5.37
N ALA A 90 -16.78 -4.95 -6.12
CA ALA A 90 -15.37 -4.63 -5.88
C ALA A 90 -15.14 -4.13 -4.44
N ALA A 91 -16.00 -3.24 -3.93
CA ALA A 91 -15.93 -2.77 -2.55
C ALA A 91 -16.16 -3.91 -1.52
N TYR A 92 -17.14 -4.79 -1.77
CA TYR A 92 -17.40 -5.96 -0.92
C TYR A 92 -16.19 -6.89 -0.84
N GLN A 93 -15.52 -7.15 -1.96
CA GLN A 93 -14.36 -8.04 -2.00
C GLN A 93 -13.15 -7.45 -1.27
N VAL A 94 -12.92 -6.12 -1.36
CA VAL A 94 -11.92 -5.43 -0.52
C VAL A 94 -12.27 -5.54 0.96
N HIS A 95 -13.53 -5.30 1.31
CA HIS A 95 -13.99 -5.37 2.71
C HIS A 95 -13.75 -6.74 3.35
N ASN A 96 -13.89 -7.81 2.57
CA ASN A 96 -13.71 -9.19 3.02
C ASN A 96 -12.28 -9.74 2.78
N ASN A 97 -11.31 -8.88 2.43
CA ASN A 97 -9.91 -9.27 2.17
C ASN A 97 -9.77 -10.41 1.15
N MET A 98 -10.59 -10.39 0.09
CA MET A 98 -10.60 -11.47 -0.92
C MET A 98 -9.46 -11.37 -1.95
N HIS A 99 -8.60 -10.36 -1.84
CA HIS A 99 -7.52 -10.06 -2.79
C HIS A 99 -6.25 -9.60 -2.09
N GLU A 100 -5.09 -9.95 -2.68
CA GLU A 100 -3.77 -9.50 -2.21
C GLU A 100 -3.33 -8.17 -2.87
N GLY A 101 -3.87 -7.83 -4.04
CA GLY A 101 -3.54 -6.60 -4.78
C GLY A 101 -4.67 -5.58 -4.77
N LYS A 102 -4.68 -4.71 -5.79
CA LYS A 102 -5.70 -3.67 -5.98
C LYS A 102 -6.79 -4.13 -6.94
N LEU A 103 -8.02 -3.73 -6.65
CA LEU A 103 -9.14 -3.86 -7.58
C LEU A 103 -9.29 -2.57 -8.39
N GLY A 104 -9.36 -2.71 -9.71
CA GLY A 104 -9.65 -1.63 -10.64
C GLY A 104 -11.13 -1.60 -11.03
N VAL A 105 -11.61 -0.44 -11.46
CA VAL A 105 -12.96 -0.27 -12.00
C VAL A 105 -12.85 0.44 -13.35
N LEU A 106 -13.40 -0.17 -14.40
CA LEU A 106 -13.59 0.47 -15.69
C LEU A 106 -14.70 1.51 -15.55
N CYS A 107 -14.38 2.77 -15.86
CA CYS A 107 -15.38 3.83 -15.94
C CYS A 107 -15.82 4.02 -17.39
N LEU A 108 -15.19 4.95 -18.13
CA LEU A 108 -15.49 5.17 -19.54
C LEU A 108 -14.75 4.21 -20.49
N ALA A 109 -13.71 3.51 -19.99
CA ALA A 109 -12.99 2.53 -20.79
C ALA A 109 -13.88 1.30 -21.03
N PRO A 110 -14.11 0.88 -22.29
CA PRO A 110 -15.01 -0.23 -22.58
C PRO A 110 -14.41 -1.60 -22.22
N GLU A 111 -13.08 -1.70 -22.14
CA GLU A 111 -12.36 -2.94 -21.82
C GLU A 111 -10.99 -2.65 -21.19
N GLU A 112 -10.37 -3.69 -20.64
CA GLU A 112 -9.01 -3.62 -20.11
C GLU A 112 -7.96 -3.47 -21.24
N GLY A 113 -6.75 -3.05 -20.86
CA GLY A 113 -5.58 -3.06 -21.78
C GLY A 113 -5.45 -1.84 -22.68
N LEU A 114 -6.38 -0.88 -22.62
CA LEU A 114 -6.34 0.38 -23.36
C LEU A 114 -5.44 1.43 -22.68
N GLY A 115 -5.06 2.48 -23.42
CA GLY A 115 -4.38 3.68 -22.91
C GLY A 115 -2.86 3.62 -22.80
N VAL A 116 -2.21 2.65 -23.43
CA VAL A 116 -0.75 2.55 -23.49
C VAL A 116 -0.25 3.29 -24.73
N ASP A 117 0.57 4.32 -24.54
CA ASP A 117 1.22 5.06 -25.63
C ASP A 117 2.72 4.73 -25.78
N ASP A 118 3.35 4.20 -24.72
CA ASP A 118 4.75 3.74 -24.71
C ASP A 118 4.80 2.21 -24.56
N HIS A 119 4.72 1.52 -25.71
CA HIS A 119 4.74 0.06 -25.75
C HIS A 119 6.12 -0.52 -25.46
N GLU A 120 7.21 0.20 -25.76
CA GLU A 120 8.57 -0.27 -25.52
C GLU A 120 8.88 -0.35 -24.03
N LEU A 121 8.54 0.68 -23.27
CA LEU A 121 8.69 0.67 -21.82
C LEU A 121 7.81 -0.40 -21.19
N ARG A 122 6.55 -0.52 -21.64
CA ARG A 122 5.63 -1.54 -21.15
C ARG A 122 6.20 -2.94 -21.35
N ALA A 123 6.76 -3.23 -22.52
CA ALA A 123 7.38 -4.53 -22.82
C ALA A 123 8.54 -4.84 -21.86
N LYS A 124 9.38 -3.85 -21.52
CA LYS A 124 10.51 -4.01 -20.59
C LYS A 124 10.11 -4.39 -19.16
N VAL A 125 8.88 -4.07 -18.75
CA VAL A 125 8.38 -4.32 -17.38
C VAL A 125 7.21 -5.29 -17.32
N ALA A 126 6.85 -5.92 -18.45
CA ALA A 126 5.60 -6.68 -18.62
C ALA A 126 5.39 -7.74 -17.55
N ASP A 127 6.41 -8.54 -17.23
CA ASP A 127 6.34 -9.61 -16.22
C ASP A 127 5.90 -9.09 -14.85
N LYS A 128 6.32 -7.87 -14.49
CA LYS A 128 6.06 -7.27 -13.18
C LYS A 128 4.67 -6.66 -13.08
N LEU A 129 4.06 -6.30 -14.20
CA LEU A 129 2.71 -5.69 -14.22
C LEU A 129 1.61 -6.68 -13.86
N ASN A 130 1.86 -7.98 -14.04
CA ASN A 130 0.87 -9.04 -13.87
C ASN A 130 1.10 -9.91 -12.62
N TRP A 131 2.08 -9.60 -11.77
CA TRP A 131 2.39 -10.40 -10.56
C TRP A 131 1.19 -10.65 -9.63
N PHE A 132 0.21 -9.77 -9.66
CA PHE A 132 -0.96 -9.83 -8.78
C PHE A 132 -2.24 -10.32 -9.47
N ARG A 133 -2.18 -10.60 -10.79
CA ARG A 133 -3.31 -11.18 -11.54
C ARG A 133 -3.43 -12.65 -11.15
N ARG A 134 -4.59 -13.04 -10.61
CA ARG A 134 -4.97 -14.42 -10.28
C ARG A 134 -6.41 -14.66 -10.68
#